data_AF-A0A951XWS6-F1
#
_entry.id   AF-A0A951XWS6-F1
#
_cell.length_a   1.000
_cell.length_b   1.000
_cell.length_c   1.000
_cell.angle_alpha   90.00
_cell.angle_beta   90.00
_cell.angle_gamma   90.00
#
_symmetry.space_group_name_H-M   'P 1'
#
loop_
_entity.id
_entity.type
_entity.pdbx_description
1 polymer ?
#
loop_
_entity_poly.entity_id
_entity_poly.type
_entity_poly.pdbx_seq_one_letter_code
_entity_poly.pdbx_strand_id
1 'polypeptide(L)'
;MDARRFIVLPPCCALWLAGCASLHQPVSHGPAASPDQPDPPQVVQAPESPPAGAALAAHDEIVAYAQRAIQRLDEVYADVRRAGATDPATHSDDADPPAAVATQGPAQPEGLPVVGAPGSGASGPKAGPGPRAPAAGDAPGQAAAARTPPTIVNVAVRALGAPPGPSDGSGDSTAAGGTTGDLIGALRARIAAQPGDATWRAQLDERLLRVLAGEYEQARAPFEAVPAEQARVAAGFIETLISLREAHGGDVPGESSRLLERVDGLRDSLIPISDLALPKVALCRAVVGFGLYDPIEPPRFPARAGGEFVAYCEIRHLTNRRLDSGEHETHFDVTISILTAEGRTIQEQTIPDVRTRWRDARHECFIAPLVTLPPGLSPGDYVAKITVADRIGSKVAQKRASFQVASGT
;
A
#
# COMPACT_ATOMS: atom_id res chain seq x y z
N MET A 1 -45.24 -21.55 -48.36
CA MET A 1 -45.74 -22.72 -47.63
C MET A 1 -44.96 -22.79 -46.34
N ASP A 2 -45.58 -22.27 -45.28
CA ASP A 2 -45.04 -22.05 -43.94
C ASP A 2 -44.87 -23.35 -43.15
N ALA A 3 -43.72 -23.51 -42.50
CA ALA A 3 -43.51 -24.50 -41.45
C ALA A 3 -43.00 -23.78 -40.19
N ARG A 4 -43.96 -23.36 -39.35
CA ARG A 4 -43.74 -22.78 -38.02
C ARG A 4 -43.15 -23.85 -37.10
N ARG A 5 -41.90 -23.67 -36.68
CA ARG A 5 -41.32 -24.39 -35.54
C ARG A 5 -41.51 -23.55 -34.27
N PHE A 6 -42.36 -24.07 -33.39
CA PHE A 6 -42.53 -23.61 -32.02
C PHE A 6 -41.27 -23.95 -31.21
N ILE A 7 -40.62 -22.92 -30.66
CA ILE A 7 -39.66 -23.06 -29.57
C ILE A 7 -40.45 -22.91 -28.27
N VAL A 8 -40.54 -24.01 -27.51
CA VAL A 8 -41.10 -24.04 -26.16
C VAL A 8 -39.98 -23.63 -25.21
N LEU A 9 -40.06 -22.39 -24.68
CA LEU A 9 -39.27 -21.95 -23.53
C LEU A 9 -39.94 -22.46 -22.24
N PRO A 10 -39.18 -22.93 -21.23
CA PRO A 10 -39.73 -23.21 -19.91
C PRO A 10 -39.99 -21.90 -19.15
N PRO A 11 -41.05 -21.85 -18.31
CA PRO A 11 -41.37 -20.70 -17.47
C PRO A 11 -40.61 -20.81 -16.15
N CYS A 12 -39.80 -19.80 -15.82
CA CYS A 12 -39.35 -19.54 -14.45
C CYS A 12 -39.58 -18.06 -14.14
N CYS A 13 -40.86 -17.74 -13.94
CA CYS A 13 -41.32 -16.78 -12.94
C CYS A 13 -40.70 -17.12 -11.57
N ALA A 14 -40.50 -16.24 -10.60
CA ALA A 14 -40.61 -14.80 -10.45
C ALA A 14 -40.21 -14.51 -8.98
N LEU A 15 -39.97 -13.24 -8.66
CA LEU A 15 -40.08 -12.62 -7.33
C LEU A 15 -39.00 -12.94 -6.28
N TRP A 16 -38.02 -12.04 -6.18
CA TRP A 16 -37.57 -11.48 -4.90
C TRP A 16 -37.37 -9.96 -5.06
N LEU A 17 -38.47 -9.23 -4.95
CA LEU A 17 -38.47 -7.80 -4.60
C LEU A 17 -38.84 -7.72 -3.12
N ALA A 18 -37.85 -7.62 -2.25
CA ALA A 18 -37.98 -7.06 -0.91
C ALA A 18 -37.19 -5.74 -0.96
N GLY A 19 -37.81 -4.56 -1.01
CA GLY A 19 -38.86 -4.12 -0.09
C GLY A 19 -38.21 -3.51 1.15
N CYS A 20 -37.37 -2.48 0.97
CA CYS A 20 -36.94 -1.60 2.06
C CYS A 20 -38.15 -0.76 2.49
N ALA A 21 -38.90 -1.26 3.48
CA ALA A 21 -39.90 -0.46 4.17
C ALA A 21 -39.17 0.53 5.08
N SER A 22 -38.99 1.74 4.59
CA SER A 22 -38.61 2.90 5.40
C SER A 22 -39.70 3.14 6.45
N LEU A 23 -39.36 2.93 7.72
CA LEU A 23 -40.15 3.38 8.86
C LEU A 23 -40.21 4.91 8.86
N HIS A 24 -41.23 5.47 8.22
CA HIS A 24 -41.64 6.85 8.41
C HIS A 24 -42.24 6.98 9.82
N GLN A 25 -41.54 7.67 10.71
CA GLN A 25 -42.15 8.19 11.92
C GLN A 25 -43.03 9.40 11.56
N PRO A 26 -44.29 9.47 12.01
CA PRO A 26 -45.10 10.67 11.87
C PRO A 26 -44.54 11.75 12.79
N VAL A 27 -43.98 12.80 12.18
CA VAL A 27 -43.64 14.05 12.87
C VAL A 27 -44.95 14.73 13.24
N SER A 28 -45.15 14.96 14.53
CA SER A 28 -46.27 15.73 15.06
C SER A 28 -46.08 17.21 14.71
N HIS A 29 -47.01 17.77 13.94
CA HIS A 29 -47.07 19.21 13.69
C HIS A 29 -47.52 19.94 14.96
N GLY A 30 -46.58 20.64 15.61
CA GLY A 30 -46.88 21.68 16.58
C GLY A 30 -47.44 22.94 15.90
N PRO A 31 -48.18 23.80 16.62
CA PRO A 31 -48.86 24.96 16.07
C PRO A 31 -47.87 25.98 15.49
N ALA A 32 -48.26 26.52 14.33
CA ALA A 32 -47.52 27.49 13.54
C ALA A 32 -47.17 28.74 14.35
N ALA A 33 -45.87 29.00 14.51
CA ALA A 33 -45.35 30.30 14.88
C ALA A 33 -45.51 31.25 13.68
N SER A 34 -45.92 32.49 13.97
CA SER A 34 -46.06 33.59 13.02
C SER A 34 -44.81 33.77 12.16
N PRO A 35 -44.94 34.12 10.86
CA PRO A 35 -43.79 34.40 10.02
C PRO A 35 -43.12 35.68 10.50
N ASP A 36 -41.95 35.52 11.12
CA ASP A 36 -41.03 36.63 11.35
C ASP A 36 -40.60 37.20 10.00
N GLN A 37 -40.72 38.51 9.92
CA GLN A 37 -40.36 39.33 8.77
C GLN A 37 -38.85 39.15 8.51
N PRO A 38 -38.43 38.69 7.32
CA PRO A 38 -37.01 38.47 7.05
C PRO A 38 -36.27 39.80 7.10
N ASP A 39 -35.25 39.86 7.96
CA ASP A 39 -34.31 40.97 8.00
C ASP A 39 -33.74 41.20 6.59
N PRO A 40 -33.58 42.48 6.17
CA PRO A 40 -33.00 42.79 4.87
C PRO A 40 -31.61 42.14 4.77
N PRO A 41 -31.24 41.59 3.60
CA PRO A 41 -29.97 40.90 3.44
C PRO A 41 -28.84 41.85 3.83
N GLN A 42 -28.09 41.47 4.87
CA GLN A 42 -26.83 42.13 5.17
C GLN A 42 -25.93 41.97 3.95
N VAL A 43 -25.60 43.10 3.33
CA VAL A 43 -24.58 43.18 2.28
C VAL A 43 -23.26 42.80 2.95
N VAL A 44 -22.90 41.53 2.86
CA VAL A 44 -21.56 41.06 3.22
C VAL A 44 -20.60 41.73 2.24
N GLN A 45 -19.88 42.74 2.73
CA GLN A 45 -18.81 43.36 1.97
C GLN A 45 -17.83 42.26 1.56
N ALA A 46 -17.56 42.16 0.25
CA ALA A 46 -16.56 41.25 -0.27
C ALA A 46 -15.24 41.50 0.48
N PRO A 47 -14.54 40.45 0.95
CA PRO A 47 -13.29 40.62 1.67
C PRO A 47 -12.34 41.47 0.83
N GLU A 48 -11.83 42.56 1.43
CA GLU A 48 -10.85 43.44 0.79
C GLU A 48 -9.72 42.58 0.24
N SER A 49 -9.45 42.73 -1.06
CA SER A 49 -8.35 42.03 -1.71
C SER A 49 -7.06 42.39 -0.96
N PRO A 50 -6.22 41.41 -0.60
CA PRO A 50 -4.99 41.68 0.14
C PRO A 50 -4.14 42.71 -0.63
N PRO A 51 -3.48 43.64 0.07
CA PRO A 51 -2.67 44.66 -0.58
C PRO A 51 -1.61 43.98 -1.45
N ALA A 52 -1.42 44.48 -2.67
CA ALA A 52 -0.55 43.87 -3.69
C ALA A 52 0.89 43.57 -3.20
N GLY A 53 1.37 44.23 -2.14
CA GLY A 53 2.67 43.95 -1.52
C GLY A 53 2.75 42.65 -0.71
N ALA A 54 1.64 42.10 -0.20
CA ALA A 54 1.66 40.87 0.60
C ALA A 54 1.95 39.62 -0.25
N ALA A 55 1.53 39.61 -1.52
CA ALA A 55 1.83 38.54 -2.46
C ALA A 55 3.32 38.52 -2.87
N LEU A 56 3.94 39.69 -2.98
CA LEU A 56 5.38 39.81 -3.29
C LEU A 56 6.25 39.30 -2.12
N ALA A 57 5.88 39.66 -0.88
CA ALA A 57 6.60 39.21 0.31
C ALA A 57 6.52 37.67 0.49
N ALA A 58 5.36 37.07 0.22
CA ALA A 58 5.19 35.62 0.24
C ALA A 58 6.03 34.92 -0.85
N HIS A 59 6.18 35.55 -2.02
CA HIS A 59 7.04 35.04 -3.09
C HIS A 59 8.52 35.05 -2.66
N ASP A 60 8.99 36.16 -2.09
CA ASP A 60 10.38 36.31 -1.64
C ASP A 60 10.74 35.31 -0.54
N GLU A 61 9.81 35.01 0.39
CA GLU A 61 10.03 33.98 1.41
C GLU A 61 10.13 32.57 0.82
N ILE A 62 9.32 32.25 -0.20
CA ILE A 62 9.38 30.96 -0.90
C ILE A 62 10.70 30.83 -1.66
N VAL A 63 11.14 31.87 -2.35
CA VAL A 63 12.44 31.90 -3.05
C VAL A 63 13.59 31.73 -2.06
N ALA A 64 13.58 32.47 -0.94
CA ALA A 64 14.59 32.35 0.10
C ALA A 64 14.60 30.95 0.75
N TYR A 65 13.42 30.33 0.94
CA TYR A 65 13.32 28.96 1.40
C TYR A 65 13.93 27.97 0.40
N ALA A 66 13.60 28.08 -0.89
CA ALA A 66 14.12 27.22 -1.94
C ALA A 66 15.66 27.32 -2.05
N GLN A 67 16.20 28.54 -2.01
CA GLN A 67 17.65 28.77 -2.03
C GLN A 67 18.35 28.12 -0.82
N ARG A 68 17.79 28.24 0.38
CA ARG A 68 18.32 27.57 1.59
C ARG A 68 18.24 26.05 1.51
N ALA A 69 17.22 25.50 0.86
CA ALA A 69 17.09 24.07 0.66
C ALA A 69 18.14 23.55 -0.34
N ILE A 70 18.41 24.30 -1.41
CA ILE A 70 19.44 23.99 -2.40
C ILE A 70 20.83 24.04 -1.78
N GLN A 71 21.15 25.09 -1.00
CA GLN A 71 22.43 25.19 -0.29
C GLN A 71 22.66 23.99 0.65
N ARG A 72 21.64 23.60 1.42
CA ARG A 72 21.73 22.41 2.29
C ARG A 72 21.96 21.12 1.51
N LEU A 73 21.37 20.98 0.33
CA LEU A 73 21.62 19.81 -0.52
C LEU A 73 23.05 19.80 -1.05
N ASP A 74 23.56 20.94 -1.51
CA ASP A 74 24.94 21.04 -2.00
C ASP A 74 25.97 20.76 -0.88
N GLU A 75 25.70 21.16 0.36
CA GLU A 75 26.51 20.79 1.53
C GLU A 75 26.53 19.28 1.76
N VAL A 76 25.35 18.63 1.79
CA VAL A 76 25.24 17.17 1.94
C VAL A 76 25.96 16.44 0.80
N TYR A 77 25.85 16.93 -0.44
CA TYR A 77 26.55 16.33 -1.58
C TYR A 77 28.07 16.54 -1.53
N ALA A 78 28.53 17.68 -1.04
CA ALA A 78 29.95 17.92 -0.82
C ALA A 78 30.53 16.99 0.25
N ASP A 79 29.74 16.67 1.29
CA ASP A 79 30.11 15.71 2.33
C ASP A 79 30.18 14.28 1.79
N VAL A 80 29.19 13.82 1.02
CA VAL A 80 29.22 12.49 0.38
C VAL A 80 30.40 12.37 -0.59
N ARG A 81 30.70 13.43 -1.36
CA ARG A 81 31.85 13.45 -2.28
C ARG A 81 33.18 13.40 -1.52
N ARG A 82 33.30 14.11 -0.40
CA ARG A 82 34.48 14.05 0.49
C ARG A 82 34.63 12.67 1.12
N ALA A 83 33.52 12.04 1.54
CA ALA A 83 33.52 10.70 2.10
C ALA A 83 33.82 9.59 1.08
N GLY A 84 33.46 9.78 -0.19
CA GLY A 84 33.80 8.86 -1.29
C GLY A 84 35.21 9.06 -1.88
N ALA A 85 35.91 10.14 -1.52
CA ALA A 85 37.24 10.48 -2.02
C ALA A 85 38.38 10.06 -1.08
N THR A 86 38.11 9.30 -0.02
CA THR A 86 39.17 8.64 0.75
C THR A 86 39.76 7.47 -0.04
N ASP A 87 41.05 7.58 -0.34
CA ASP A 87 41.88 6.73 -1.20
C ASP A 87 41.61 5.21 -1.16
N PRO A 88 41.44 4.55 -2.33
CA PRO A 88 41.60 3.11 -2.47
C PRO A 88 43.09 2.77 -2.65
N ALA A 89 43.89 2.94 -1.61
CA ALA A 89 45.29 2.55 -1.63
C ALA A 89 45.75 2.04 -0.27
N THR A 90 45.40 0.79 0.04
CA THR A 90 46.27 -0.26 0.60
C THR A 90 45.40 -1.42 1.09
N HIS A 91 45.09 -2.36 0.20
CA HIS A 91 44.95 -3.77 0.58
C HIS A 91 45.24 -4.62 -0.66
N SER A 92 46.54 -4.88 -0.86
CA SER A 92 47.01 -6.06 -1.56
C SER A 92 46.97 -7.20 -0.55
N ASP A 93 46.13 -8.20 -0.77
CA ASP A 93 46.42 -9.55 -0.29
C ASP A 93 45.68 -10.58 -1.16
N ASP A 94 46.42 -11.62 -1.48
CA ASP A 94 46.11 -12.68 -2.43
C ASP A 94 44.87 -13.49 -2.05
N ALA A 95 43.99 -13.74 -3.02
CA ALA A 95 43.03 -14.84 -2.95
C ALA A 95 42.69 -15.37 -4.35
N ASP A 96 42.91 -16.68 -4.51
CA ASP A 96 42.70 -17.50 -5.69
C ASP A 96 41.32 -17.35 -6.36
N PRO A 97 41.23 -17.52 -7.70
CA PRO A 97 39.96 -17.53 -8.42
C PRO A 97 39.18 -18.84 -8.16
N PRO A 98 37.88 -18.79 -7.83
CA PRO A 98 37.06 -19.99 -7.82
C PRO A 98 36.68 -20.42 -9.25
N ALA A 99 36.73 -21.74 -9.45
CA ALA A 99 36.43 -22.43 -10.68
C ALA A 99 35.02 -22.13 -11.23
N ALA A 100 34.94 -22.05 -12.56
CA ALA A 100 33.71 -21.95 -13.33
C ALA A 100 32.78 -23.15 -13.05
N VAL A 101 31.56 -22.86 -12.58
CA VAL A 101 30.46 -23.83 -12.53
C VAL A 101 29.67 -23.73 -13.83
N ALA A 102 29.67 -24.82 -14.59
CA ALA A 102 28.92 -24.99 -15.81
C ALA A 102 27.41 -25.04 -15.52
N THR A 103 26.65 -24.17 -16.19
CA THR A 103 25.18 -24.14 -16.17
C THR A 103 24.64 -25.29 -17.02
N GLN A 104 24.18 -26.37 -16.39
CA GLN A 104 23.32 -27.36 -17.04
C GLN A 104 21.87 -26.88 -16.95
N GLY A 105 21.24 -26.69 -18.11
CA GLY A 105 19.83 -26.30 -18.22
C GLY A 105 18.89 -27.43 -17.79
N PRO A 106 17.70 -27.12 -17.26
CA PRO A 106 16.73 -28.15 -16.90
C PRO A 106 16.04 -28.70 -18.15
N ALA A 107 16.10 -30.02 -18.27
CA ALA A 107 15.37 -30.85 -19.22
C ALA A 107 13.85 -30.74 -19.02
N GLN A 108 13.13 -30.77 -20.15
CA GLN A 108 11.68 -30.93 -20.18
C GLN A 108 11.26 -32.31 -19.64
N PRO A 109 10.20 -32.41 -18.83
CA PRO A 109 9.51 -33.68 -18.63
C PRO A 109 8.49 -33.90 -19.75
N GLU A 110 8.71 -34.98 -20.49
CA GLU A 110 7.79 -35.61 -21.43
C GLU A 110 6.51 -36.09 -20.76
N GLY A 111 5.47 -36.25 -21.58
CA GLY A 111 4.07 -36.42 -21.18
C GLY A 111 3.77 -37.66 -20.34
N LEU A 112 2.73 -37.52 -19.53
CA LEU A 112 1.99 -38.64 -18.94
C LEU A 112 0.58 -38.72 -19.54
N PRO A 113 0.05 -39.94 -19.68
CA PRO A 113 -1.06 -40.24 -20.58
C PRO A 113 -2.43 -39.89 -19.98
N VAL A 114 -3.31 -39.44 -20.89
CA VAL A 114 -4.76 -39.38 -20.71
C VAL A 114 -5.30 -40.80 -20.51
N VAL A 115 -5.84 -41.08 -19.33
CA VAL A 115 -6.62 -42.30 -19.06
C VAL A 115 -8.08 -41.91 -18.92
N GLY A 116 -8.90 -42.51 -19.78
CA GLY A 116 -10.31 -42.23 -19.94
C GLY A 116 -11.20 -42.76 -18.82
N ALA A 117 -12.42 -42.20 -18.83
CA ALA A 117 -13.56 -42.63 -18.04
C ALA A 117 -13.89 -44.13 -18.23
N PRO A 118 -14.57 -44.71 -17.23
CA PRO A 118 -15.90 -45.20 -17.58
C PRO A 118 -16.94 -45.02 -16.47
N GLY A 119 -18.22 -45.05 -16.89
CA GLY A 119 -19.20 -45.88 -16.21
C GLY A 119 -20.22 -45.18 -15.32
N SER A 120 -21.31 -44.76 -15.96
CA SER A 120 -22.63 -44.59 -15.35
C SER A 120 -23.09 -45.88 -14.68
N GLY A 121 -23.57 -45.79 -13.44
CA GLY A 121 -24.17 -46.89 -12.69
C GLY A 121 -25.05 -46.37 -11.57
N ALA A 122 -26.36 -46.43 -11.78
CA ALA A 122 -27.40 -46.02 -10.85
C ALA A 122 -27.51 -46.98 -9.65
N SER A 123 -27.77 -46.44 -8.45
CA SER A 123 -28.59 -47.03 -7.38
C SER A 123 -28.74 -46.05 -6.20
N GLY A 124 -29.96 -45.59 -5.93
CA GLY A 124 -30.36 -45.21 -4.55
C GLY A 124 -30.83 -46.46 -3.79
N PRO A 125 -31.50 -46.37 -2.61
CA PRO A 125 -31.75 -45.22 -1.73
C PRO A 125 -31.44 -45.52 -0.22
N LYS A 126 -31.38 -44.50 0.66
CA LYS A 126 -32.03 -44.55 1.99
C LYS A 126 -32.00 -43.21 2.72
N ALA A 127 -33.20 -42.77 3.11
CA ALA A 127 -33.43 -41.65 4.02
C ALA A 127 -33.10 -42.02 5.47
N GLY A 128 -32.52 -41.07 6.20
CA GLY A 128 -32.25 -41.12 7.63
C GLY A 128 -32.16 -39.69 8.20
N PRO A 129 -32.46 -39.48 9.50
CA PRO A 129 -33.30 -38.38 9.96
C PRO A 129 -32.54 -37.09 10.28
N GLY A 130 -33.28 -35.97 10.21
CA GLY A 130 -32.77 -34.60 10.21
C GLY A 130 -32.13 -34.10 11.52
N PRO A 131 -31.41 -32.97 11.45
CA PRO A 131 -30.78 -32.37 12.61
C PRO A 131 -31.80 -31.59 13.45
N ARG A 132 -31.76 -31.91 14.74
CA ARG A 132 -32.53 -31.35 15.85
C ARG A 132 -32.03 -29.93 16.14
N ALA A 133 -32.95 -28.97 16.19
CA ALA A 133 -32.69 -27.59 16.61
C ALA A 133 -32.18 -27.54 18.07
N PRO A 134 -31.12 -26.78 18.38
CA PRO A 134 -30.78 -26.46 19.77
C PRO A 134 -31.61 -25.27 20.27
N ALA A 135 -32.05 -25.40 21.51
CA ALA A 135 -32.89 -24.48 22.25
C ALA A 135 -32.20 -23.14 22.52
N ALA A 136 -32.99 -22.07 22.45
CA ALA A 136 -32.64 -20.75 22.94
C ALA A 136 -32.43 -20.79 24.46
N GLY A 137 -31.21 -20.48 24.89
CA GLY A 137 -30.87 -20.22 26.28
C GLY A 137 -30.63 -18.71 26.45
N ASP A 138 -31.46 -18.09 27.30
CA ASP A 138 -31.32 -16.72 27.75
C ASP A 138 -29.99 -16.51 28.50
N ALA A 139 -29.23 -15.49 28.07
CA ALA A 139 -28.13 -14.92 28.84
C ALA A 139 -28.34 -13.40 28.95
N PRO A 140 -28.25 -12.82 30.16
CA PRO A 140 -28.52 -11.40 30.38
C PRO A 140 -27.41 -10.52 29.81
N GLY A 141 -27.84 -9.48 29.08
CA GLY A 141 -26.99 -8.48 28.45
C GLY A 141 -26.17 -7.68 29.44
N GLN A 142 -24.85 -7.73 29.30
CA GLN A 142 -23.92 -6.82 29.95
C GLN A 142 -23.76 -5.58 29.09
N ALA A 143 -24.29 -4.46 29.58
CA ALA A 143 -24.25 -3.16 28.91
C ALA A 143 -22.80 -2.70 28.68
N ALA A 144 -22.45 -2.52 27.40
CA ALA A 144 -21.20 -1.90 26.99
C ALA A 144 -21.19 -0.44 27.44
N ALA A 145 -20.30 -0.10 28.37
CA ALA A 145 -20.05 1.27 28.79
C ALA A 145 -19.57 2.11 27.60
N ALA A 146 -20.30 3.18 27.31
CA ALA A 146 -19.92 4.19 26.33
C ALA A 146 -18.57 4.79 26.72
N ARG A 147 -17.53 4.55 25.90
CA ARG A 147 -16.25 5.23 26.02
C ARG A 147 -16.38 6.62 25.42
N THR A 148 -16.29 7.65 26.26
CA THR A 148 -16.14 9.04 25.82
C THR A 148 -14.82 9.19 25.05
N PRO A 149 -14.81 9.93 23.92
CA PRO A 149 -13.58 10.24 23.21
C PRO A 149 -12.66 11.09 24.11
N PRO A 150 -11.34 10.84 24.11
CA PRO A 150 -10.42 11.62 24.92
C PRO A 150 -10.40 13.08 24.45
N THR A 151 -10.71 14.00 25.35
CA THR A 151 -10.48 15.43 25.16
C THR A 151 -9.00 15.70 25.39
N ILE A 152 -8.29 16.18 24.37
CA ILE A 152 -6.90 16.62 24.49
C ILE A 152 -6.92 17.96 25.25
N VAL A 153 -6.68 17.89 26.56
CA VAL A 153 -6.51 19.07 27.41
C VAL A 153 -5.01 19.36 27.48
N ASN A 154 -4.59 20.40 26.78
CA ASN A 154 -3.22 20.95 26.68
C ASN A 154 -2.26 20.29 25.68
N VAL A 155 -2.08 20.99 24.55
CA VAL A 155 -0.86 20.93 23.75
C VAL A 155 0.07 22.03 24.25
N ALA A 156 1.06 21.68 25.07
CA ALA A 156 2.11 22.60 25.45
C ALA A 156 3.14 22.66 24.32
N VAL A 157 3.11 23.74 23.54
CA VAL A 157 4.17 24.07 22.58
C VAL A 157 5.40 24.49 23.36
N ARG A 158 6.37 23.59 23.49
CA ARG A 158 7.68 23.90 24.04
C ARG A 158 8.42 24.77 23.01
N ALA A 159 8.52 26.07 23.28
CA ALA A 159 9.38 26.95 22.51
C ALA A 159 10.82 26.38 22.54
N LEU A 160 11.34 25.97 21.39
CA LEU A 160 12.77 25.73 21.24
C LEU A 160 13.47 27.06 21.54
N GLY A 161 14.45 27.00 22.44
CA GLY A 161 15.23 28.16 22.88
C GLY A 161 15.76 28.95 21.69
N ALA A 162 15.77 30.28 21.85
CA ALA A 162 16.26 31.21 20.87
C ALA A 162 17.67 30.81 20.37
N PRO A 163 17.91 30.79 19.06
CA PRO A 163 19.24 30.54 18.52
C PRO A 163 20.22 31.64 19.00
N PRO A 164 21.50 31.31 19.18
CA PRO A 164 22.53 32.30 19.50
C PRO A 164 22.58 33.36 18.39
N GLY A 165 22.69 34.63 18.81
CA GLY A 165 22.70 35.78 17.91
C GLY A 165 23.80 35.71 16.84
N PRO A 166 23.60 36.39 15.71
CA PRO A 166 24.54 36.34 14.59
C PRO A 166 25.87 36.96 14.99
N SER A 167 26.94 36.22 14.77
CA SER A 167 28.30 36.73 14.73
C SER A 167 28.44 37.66 13.51
N ASP A 168 28.82 38.91 13.77
CA ASP A 168 29.16 39.93 12.77
C ASP A 168 30.36 39.49 11.91
N GLY A 169 30.07 38.72 10.87
CA GLY A 169 30.97 38.46 9.76
C GLY A 169 30.38 39.08 8.51
N SER A 170 30.75 40.33 8.23
CA SER A 170 30.48 41.00 6.95
C SER A 170 31.24 40.31 5.82
N GLY A 171 30.75 39.15 5.40
CA GLY A 171 30.97 38.61 4.07
C GLY A 171 29.89 39.17 3.16
N ASP A 172 30.29 40.01 2.22
CA ASP A 172 29.47 40.64 1.19
C ASP A 172 28.86 39.57 0.29
N SER A 173 27.80 38.90 0.77
CA SER A 173 26.95 38.04 -0.03
C SER A 173 25.86 38.93 -0.59
N THR A 174 26.13 39.48 -1.77
CA THR A 174 25.11 40.03 -2.64
C THR A 174 24.09 38.93 -2.93
N ALA A 175 23.00 38.93 -2.15
CA ALA A 175 21.84 38.11 -2.39
C ALA A 175 21.22 38.58 -3.70
N ALA A 176 21.71 38.02 -4.81
CA ALA A 176 21.08 38.16 -6.10
C ALA A 176 19.68 37.55 -5.98
N GLY A 177 18.65 38.39 -6.07
CA GLY A 177 17.25 38.01 -6.21
C GLY A 177 17.01 37.30 -7.54
N GLY A 178 17.57 36.10 -7.68
CA GLY A 178 17.37 35.25 -8.85
C GLY A 178 15.91 34.85 -8.93
N THR A 179 15.32 35.08 -10.10
CA THR A 179 13.97 34.63 -10.41
C THR A 179 13.92 33.11 -10.52
N THR A 180 12.73 32.50 -10.43
CA THR A 180 12.56 31.06 -10.69
C THR A 180 13.13 30.64 -12.05
N GLY A 181 13.08 31.53 -13.05
CA GLY A 181 13.67 31.32 -14.36
C GLY A 181 15.19 31.19 -14.34
N ASP A 182 15.87 32.00 -13.52
CA ASP A 182 17.33 31.92 -13.37
C ASP A 182 17.77 30.58 -12.77
N LEU A 183 16.99 30.08 -11.80
CA LEU A 183 17.24 28.79 -11.18
C LEU A 183 16.98 27.61 -12.14
N ILE A 184 15.90 27.65 -12.92
CA ILE A 184 15.64 26.67 -13.99
C ILE A 184 16.79 26.67 -14.99
N GLY A 185 17.27 27.84 -15.41
CA GLY A 185 18.42 27.98 -16.30
C GLY A 185 19.69 27.33 -15.74
N ALA A 186 20.01 27.59 -14.47
CA ALA A 186 21.16 27.00 -13.79
C ALA A 186 21.07 25.46 -13.71
N LEU A 187 19.91 24.90 -13.38
CA LEU A 187 19.72 23.44 -13.34
C LEU A 187 19.90 22.80 -14.72
N ARG A 188 19.36 23.41 -15.79
CA ARG A 188 19.53 22.90 -17.15
C ARG A 188 20.99 22.89 -17.58
N ALA A 189 21.76 23.94 -17.26
CA ALA A 189 23.19 23.97 -17.52
C ALA A 189 23.92 22.85 -16.76
N ARG A 190 23.53 22.56 -15.53
CA ARG A 190 24.08 21.45 -14.73
C ARG A 190 23.74 20.07 -15.31
N ILE A 191 22.50 19.85 -15.75
CA ILE A 191 22.07 18.61 -16.42
C ILE A 191 22.90 18.37 -17.69
N ALA A 192 23.08 19.41 -18.52
CA ALA A 192 23.87 19.32 -19.75
C ALA A 192 25.37 19.04 -19.48
N ALA A 193 25.90 19.51 -18.35
CA ALA A 193 27.31 19.34 -17.99
C ALA A 193 27.64 17.98 -17.33
N GLN A 194 26.66 17.23 -16.84
CA GLN A 194 26.87 15.99 -16.08
C GLN A 194 25.93 14.87 -16.54
N PRO A 195 26.18 14.19 -17.67
CA PRO A 195 25.40 13.03 -18.07
C PRO A 195 25.60 11.85 -17.10
N GLY A 196 24.52 11.21 -16.63
CA GLY A 196 24.54 10.09 -15.66
C GLY A 196 23.49 10.22 -14.54
N ASP A 197 23.59 9.47 -13.44
CA ASP A 197 22.58 9.47 -12.35
C ASP A 197 22.35 10.85 -11.69
N ALA A 198 23.36 11.73 -11.71
CA ALA A 198 23.22 13.13 -11.29
C ALA A 198 22.18 13.90 -12.13
N THR A 199 21.86 13.43 -13.34
CA THR A 199 20.81 14.00 -14.20
C THR A 199 19.41 13.71 -13.69
N TRP A 200 19.16 12.57 -13.02
CA TRP A 200 17.81 12.22 -12.59
C TRP A 200 17.27 13.27 -11.61
N ARG A 201 18.01 13.50 -10.54
CA ARG A 201 17.59 14.43 -9.49
C ARG A 201 17.48 15.85 -10.05
N ALA A 202 18.47 16.28 -10.84
CA ALA A 202 18.44 17.60 -11.44
C ALA A 202 17.26 17.79 -12.41
N GLN A 203 16.90 16.76 -13.19
CA GLN A 203 15.70 16.76 -14.02
C GLN A 203 14.42 16.83 -13.18
N LEU A 204 14.32 16.05 -12.09
CA LEU A 204 13.18 16.10 -11.19
C LEU A 204 13.03 17.49 -10.55
N ASP A 205 14.12 18.05 -10.02
CA ASP A 205 14.15 19.39 -9.44
C ASP A 205 13.74 20.45 -10.48
N GLU A 206 14.21 20.32 -11.74
CA GLU A 206 13.78 21.19 -12.84
C GLU A 206 12.27 21.08 -13.09
N ARG A 207 11.70 19.86 -13.15
CA ARG A 207 10.25 19.68 -13.34
C ARG A 207 9.46 20.29 -12.18
N LEU A 208 9.93 20.14 -10.94
CA LEU A 208 9.29 20.73 -9.76
C LEU A 208 9.25 22.26 -9.84
N LEU A 209 10.35 22.91 -10.22
CA LEU A 209 10.37 24.36 -10.40
C LEU A 209 9.42 24.84 -11.50
N ARG A 210 9.31 24.07 -12.59
CA ARG A 210 8.34 24.36 -13.65
C ARG A 210 6.89 24.26 -13.17
N VAL A 211 6.57 23.25 -12.36
CA VAL A 211 5.26 23.17 -11.69
C VAL A 211 5.01 24.41 -10.82
N LEU A 212 6.00 24.86 -10.04
CA LEU A 212 5.87 26.06 -9.22
C LEU A 212 5.68 27.33 -10.05
N ALA A 213 6.34 27.42 -11.21
CA ALA A 213 6.24 28.52 -12.16
C ALA A 213 4.94 28.52 -13.00
N GLY A 214 4.11 27.47 -12.90
CA GLY A 214 2.90 27.31 -13.72
C GLY A 214 3.20 26.81 -15.15
N GLU A 215 4.42 26.37 -15.41
CA GLU A 215 4.90 25.82 -16.69
C GLU A 215 4.57 24.32 -16.81
N TYR A 216 3.28 23.97 -16.71
CA TYR A 216 2.86 22.56 -16.57
C TYR A 216 3.20 21.70 -17.80
N GLU A 217 3.04 22.23 -19.01
CA GLU A 217 3.42 21.51 -20.24
C GLU A 217 4.91 21.16 -20.27
N GLN A 218 5.77 22.10 -19.85
CA GLN A 218 7.21 21.84 -19.78
C GLN A 218 7.56 20.91 -18.60
N ALA A 219 6.80 20.96 -17.50
CA ALA A 219 6.95 20.02 -16.39
C ALA A 219 6.63 18.57 -16.78
N ARG A 220 5.77 18.37 -17.79
CA ARG A 220 5.42 17.05 -18.35
C ARG A 220 6.42 16.50 -19.35
N ALA A 221 7.47 17.26 -19.68
CA ALA A 221 8.49 16.80 -20.60
C ALA A 221 9.12 15.48 -20.10
N PRO A 222 9.32 14.47 -20.97
CA PRO A 222 9.89 13.19 -20.60
C PRO A 222 11.22 13.33 -19.84
N PHE A 223 11.51 12.36 -18.98
CA PHE A 223 12.81 12.21 -18.36
C PHE A 223 13.77 11.52 -19.33
N GLU A 224 14.93 12.12 -19.55
CA GLU A 224 15.96 11.62 -20.47
C GLU A 224 17.03 10.84 -19.71
N ALA A 225 17.53 9.75 -20.29
CA ALA A 225 18.61 8.94 -19.72
C ALA A 225 18.34 8.39 -18.29
N VAL A 226 17.07 8.12 -17.97
CA VAL A 226 16.62 7.58 -16.68
C VAL A 226 15.97 6.20 -16.91
N PRO A 227 16.16 5.20 -16.03
CA PRO A 227 15.44 3.93 -16.11
C PRO A 227 13.92 4.13 -16.21
N ALA A 228 13.26 3.35 -17.08
CA ALA A 228 11.84 3.54 -17.38
C ALA A 228 10.93 3.50 -16.14
N GLU A 229 11.27 2.69 -15.14
CA GLU A 229 10.53 2.59 -13.88
C GLU A 229 10.64 3.87 -13.05
N GLN A 230 11.85 4.41 -12.91
CA GLN A 230 12.08 5.68 -12.21
C GLN A 230 11.37 6.83 -12.93
N ALA A 231 11.52 6.92 -14.26
CA ALA A 231 10.85 7.93 -15.07
C ALA A 231 9.32 7.90 -14.89
N ARG A 232 8.72 6.70 -14.81
CA ARG A 232 7.28 6.53 -14.55
C ARG A 232 6.87 7.07 -13.18
N VAL A 233 7.65 6.80 -12.14
CA VAL A 233 7.40 7.29 -10.78
C VAL A 233 7.46 8.81 -10.72
N ALA A 234 8.50 9.45 -11.28
CA ALA A 234 8.51 10.92 -11.27
C ALA A 234 7.43 11.53 -12.13
N ALA A 235 7.12 10.97 -13.30
CA ALA A 235 6.01 11.47 -14.11
C ALA A 235 4.69 11.43 -13.32
N GLY A 236 4.39 10.31 -12.63
CA GLY A 236 3.24 10.21 -11.76
C GLY A 236 3.25 11.20 -10.60
N PHE A 237 4.42 11.45 -10.01
CA PHE A 237 4.59 12.44 -8.93
C PHE A 237 4.35 13.87 -9.42
N ILE A 238 4.92 14.25 -10.57
CA ILE A 238 4.70 15.56 -11.19
C ILE A 238 3.23 15.76 -11.55
N GLU A 239 2.57 14.77 -12.16
CA GLU A 239 1.13 14.85 -12.46
C GLU A 239 0.27 15.01 -11.21
N THR A 240 0.64 14.34 -10.11
CA THR A 240 -0.06 14.48 -8.82
C THR A 240 0.07 15.91 -8.29
N LEU A 241 1.27 16.50 -8.36
CA LEU A 241 1.50 17.88 -7.94
C LEU A 241 0.79 18.91 -8.83
N ILE A 242 0.78 18.70 -10.14
CA ILE A 242 0.02 19.58 -11.06
C ILE A 242 -1.47 19.48 -10.74
N SER A 243 -2.01 18.27 -10.59
CA SER A 243 -3.42 18.05 -10.28
C SER A 243 -3.82 18.70 -8.95
N LEU A 244 -2.95 18.65 -7.93
CA LEU A 244 -3.16 19.33 -6.65
C LEU A 244 -3.21 20.85 -6.78
N ARG A 245 -2.38 21.45 -7.64
CA ARG A 245 -2.35 22.91 -7.88
C ARG A 245 -3.48 23.37 -8.79
N GLU A 246 -4.00 22.51 -9.65
CA GLU A 246 -5.15 22.81 -10.50
C GLU A 246 -6.49 22.62 -9.75
N ALA A 247 -6.48 21.88 -8.64
CA ALA A 247 -7.62 21.70 -7.73
C ALA A 247 -7.90 22.97 -6.90
N HIS A 248 -8.35 24.02 -7.59
CA HIS A 248 -8.74 25.30 -7.00
C HIS A 248 -10.03 25.80 -7.68
N GLY A 249 -11.18 25.19 -7.38
CA GLY A 249 -12.40 25.47 -8.15
C GLY A 249 -13.74 25.31 -7.46
N GLY A 250 -13.79 24.95 -6.17
CA GLY A 250 -15.00 25.02 -5.35
C GLY A 250 -15.85 23.75 -5.28
N ASP A 251 -15.59 22.72 -6.10
CA ASP A 251 -16.13 21.37 -5.92
C ASP A 251 -15.08 20.48 -5.23
N VAL A 252 -14.88 20.71 -3.93
CA VAL A 252 -13.88 20.00 -3.13
C VAL A 252 -14.03 18.47 -3.22
N PRO A 253 -15.24 17.87 -3.15
CA PRO A 253 -15.40 16.43 -3.31
C PRO A 253 -14.93 15.90 -4.66
N GLY A 254 -15.37 16.52 -5.77
CA GLY A 254 -14.99 16.08 -7.12
C GLY A 254 -13.48 16.22 -7.39
N GLU A 255 -12.87 17.32 -6.95
CA GLU A 255 -11.43 17.55 -7.03
C GLU A 255 -10.65 16.53 -6.20
N SER A 256 -11.13 16.22 -4.99
CA SER A 256 -10.51 15.22 -4.11
C SER A 256 -10.53 13.82 -4.73
N SER A 257 -11.65 13.41 -5.34
CA SER A 257 -11.74 12.11 -6.02
C SER A 257 -10.75 11.99 -7.18
N ARG A 258 -10.61 13.03 -8.01
CA ARG A 258 -9.62 13.04 -9.10
C ARG A 258 -8.18 13.01 -8.58
N LEU A 259 -7.90 13.73 -7.50
CA LEU A 259 -6.58 13.70 -6.86
C LEU A 259 -6.25 12.31 -6.32
N LEU A 260 -7.22 11.62 -5.71
CA LEU A 260 -7.04 10.25 -5.25
C LEU A 260 -6.70 9.31 -6.41
N GLU A 261 -7.36 9.42 -7.56
CA GLU A 261 -7.02 8.63 -8.76
C GLU A 261 -5.55 8.86 -9.20
N ARG A 262 -5.04 10.10 -9.07
CA ARG A 262 -3.63 10.41 -9.38
C ARG A 262 -2.66 9.81 -8.37
N VAL A 263 -3.01 9.88 -7.08
CA VAL A 263 -2.23 9.26 -6.00
C VAL A 263 -2.20 7.74 -6.17
N ASP A 264 -3.32 7.12 -6.56
CA ASP A 264 -3.39 5.69 -6.85
C ASP A 264 -2.53 5.33 -8.07
N GLY A 265 -2.57 6.13 -9.15
CA GLY A 265 -1.66 5.94 -10.29
C GLY A 265 -0.17 6.06 -9.92
N LEU A 266 0.19 7.00 -9.04
CA LEU A 266 1.54 7.12 -8.49
C LEU A 266 1.90 5.88 -7.64
N ARG A 267 0.98 5.44 -6.78
CA ARG A 267 1.15 4.23 -5.98
C ARG A 267 1.43 3.02 -6.86
N ASP A 268 0.64 2.82 -7.92
CA ASP A 268 0.80 1.71 -8.87
C ASP A 268 2.17 1.73 -9.56
N SER A 269 2.74 2.92 -9.81
CA SER A 269 4.09 3.06 -10.35
C SER A 269 5.20 2.70 -9.36
N LEU A 270 4.95 2.88 -8.05
CA LEU A 270 5.89 2.56 -6.98
C LEU A 270 5.90 1.07 -6.63
N ILE A 271 4.77 0.37 -6.75
CA ILE A 271 4.66 -1.04 -6.33
C ILE A 271 5.70 -1.96 -6.99
N PRO A 272 5.95 -1.90 -8.31
CA PRO A 272 6.94 -2.77 -8.96
C PRO A 272 8.36 -2.63 -8.40
N ILE A 273 8.75 -1.42 -7.98
CA ILE A 273 10.09 -1.12 -7.45
C ILE A 273 10.17 -1.15 -5.92
N SER A 274 9.03 -1.36 -5.25
CA SER A 274 8.96 -1.47 -3.80
C SER A 274 9.16 -2.91 -3.34
N ASP A 275 9.71 -3.09 -2.13
CA ASP A 275 9.81 -4.40 -1.51
C ASP A 275 8.43 -4.98 -1.18
N LEU A 276 8.31 -6.31 -1.37
CA LEU A 276 7.18 -7.08 -0.86
C LEU A 276 7.18 -7.02 0.67
N ALA A 277 6.02 -6.78 1.28
CA ALA A 277 5.94 -6.59 2.73
C ALA A 277 4.90 -7.53 3.37
N LEU A 278 5.26 -8.09 4.52
CA LEU A 278 4.36 -8.86 5.39
C LEU A 278 4.08 -8.06 6.68
N PRO A 279 3.22 -7.04 6.66
CA PRO A 279 3.02 -6.16 7.83
C PRO A 279 2.49 -6.92 9.04
N LYS A 280 1.72 -8.01 8.85
CA LYS A 280 1.17 -8.79 9.94
C LYS A 280 1.30 -10.29 9.69
N VAL A 281 1.74 -11.00 10.72
CA VAL A 281 1.62 -12.46 10.85
C VAL A 281 1.09 -12.75 12.25
N ALA A 282 0.12 -13.66 12.35
CA ALA A 282 -0.42 -14.13 13.61
C ALA A 282 -0.78 -15.62 13.53
N LEU A 283 -0.68 -16.30 14.67
CA LEU A 283 -1.16 -17.68 14.85
C LEU A 283 -2.56 -17.58 15.43
N CYS A 284 -3.56 -18.05 14.69
CA CYS A 284 -4.95 -17.80 14.99
C CYS A 284 -5.72 -19.11 15.21
N ARG A 285 -6.79 -19.05 16.01
CA ARG A 285 -7.80 -20.11 16.11
C ARG A 285 -8.70 -20.11 14.89
N ALA A 286 -9.11 -18.91 14.47
CA ALA A 286 -9.99 -18.68 13.33
C ALA A 286 -9.67 -17.36 12.63
N VAL A 287 -10.01 -17.26 11.34
CA VAL A 287 -9.93 -16.04 10.54
C VAL A 287 -11.26 -15.87 9.83
N VAL A 288 -11.91 -14.73 10.02
CA VAL A 288 -13.18 -14.39 9.34
C VAL A 288 -12.89 -13.59 8.08
N GLY A 289 -11.93 -12.67 8.15
CA GLY A 289 -11.57 -11.81 7.03
C GLY A 289 -10.34 -10.95 7.30
N PHE A 290 -10.06 -10.01 6.40
CA PHE A 290 -8.95 -9.09 6.52
C PHE A 290 -9.08 -8.26 7.81
N GLY A 291 -8.04 -8.29 8.66
CA GLY A 291 -8.04 -7.62 9.95
C GLY A 291 -8.99 -8.22 11.01
N LEU A 292 -9.77 -9.26 10.67
CA LEU A 292 -10.76 -9.88 11.56
C LEU A 292 -10.40 -11.35 11.79
N TYR A 293 -9.62 -11.59 12.83
CA TYR A 293 -9.12 -12.90 13.22
C TYR A 293 -9.04 -13.05 14.74
N ASP A 294 -9.04 -14.29 15.21
CA ASP A 294 -8.96 -14.66 16.64
C ASP A 294 -7.56 -15.22 16.95
N PRO A 295 -6.62 -14.42 17.50
CA PRO A 295 -5.25 -14.86 17.77
C PRO A 295 -5.19 -15.84 18.96
N ILE A 296 -4.23 -16.75 18.93
CA ILE A 296 -3.93 -17.64 20.06
C ILE A 296 -3.00 -16.90 21.03
N GLU A 297 -3.52 -16.49 22.18
CA GLU A 297 -2.77 -15.74 23.19
C GLU A 297 -2.86 -16.40 24.58
N PRO A 298 -1.72 -16.80 25.19
CA PRO A 298 -0.40 -16.94 24.57
C PRO A 298 -0.40 -18.07 23.51
N PRO A 299 0.48 -18.01 22.47
CA PRO A 299 0.57 -19.04 21.44
C PRO A 299 1.20 -20.32 22.00
N ARG A 300 0.39 -21.12 22.69
CA ARG A 300 0.80 -22.35 23.37
C ARG A 300 0.00 -23.55 22.87
N PHE A 301 0.71 -24.63 22.56
CA PHE A 301 0.15 -25.87 22.04
C PHE A 301 0.53 -27.06 22.92
N PRO A 302 -0.34 -28.07 23.07
CA PRO A 302 -0.03 -29.25 23.86
C PRO A 302 1.03 -30.12 23.17
N ALA A 303 1.99 -30.62 23.94
CA ALA A 303 2.94 -31.63 23.46
C ALA A 303 2.21 -32.94 23.13
N ARG A 304 2.77 -33.71 22.18
CA ARG A 304 2.35 -35.09 21.80
C ARG A 304 0.95 -35.27 21.23
N ALA A 305 -0.03 -34.41 21.53
CA ALA A 305 -1.38 -34.47 20.97
C ALA A 305 -1.46 -33.97 19.52
N GLY A 306 -0.40 -33.34 19.03
CA GLY A 306 -0.49 -32.48 17.85
C GLY A 306 -1.21 -31.18 18.20
N GLY A 307 -1.10 -30.19 17.32
CA GLY A 307 -1.80 -28.92 17.46
C GLY A 307 -2.06 -28.36 16.08
N GLU A 308 -3.06 -27.51 15.95
CA GLU A 308 -3.30 -26.80 14.71
C GLU A 308 -3.54 -25.33 14.98
N PHE A 309 -3.19 -24.51 14.00
CA PHE A 309 -3.48 -23.08 13.99
C PHE A 309 -3.67 -22.60 12.56
N VAL A 310 -4.36 -21.50 12.39
CA VAL A 310 -4.45 -20.77 11.14
C VAL A 310 -3.33 -19.74 11.09
N ALA A 311 -2.47 -19.81 10.07
CA ALA A 311 -1.40 -18.83 9.87
C ALA A 311 -1.94 -17.61 9.14
N TYR A 312 -2.45 -16.63 9.89
CA TYR A 312 -2.90 -15.37 9.31
C TYR A 312 -1.69 -14.54 8.84
N CYS A 313 -1.69 -14.12 7.58
CA CYS A 313 -0.64 -13.27 7.02
C CYS A 313 -1.23 -12.21 6.10
N GLU A 314 -0.97 -10.94 6.39
CA GLU A 314 -1.24 -9.82 5.49
C GLU A 314 -0.06 -9.64 4.54
N ILE A 315 -0.35 -9.41 3.26
CA ILE A 315 0.63 -9.23 2.21
C ILE A 315 0.38 -7.87 1.57
N ARG A 316 1.43 -7.06 1.42
CA ARG A 316 1.39 -5.75 0.76
C ARG A 316 2.43 -5.66 -0.34
N HIS A 317 2.14 -4.79 -1.30
CA HIS A 317 2.97 -4.48 -2.46
C HIS A 317 3.13 -5.66 -3.42
N LEU A 318 2.07 -6.46 -3.57
CA LEU A 318 2.01 -7.46 -4.64
C LEU A 318 1.97 -6.78 -6.00
N THR A 319 2.85 -7.23 -6.90
CA THR A 319 2.82 -6.82 -8.29
C THR A 319 1.61 -7.45 -8.99
N ASN A 320 0.92 -6.64 -9.76
CA ASN A 320 -0.22 -7.06 -10.57
C ASN A 320 0.17 -7.09 -12.04
N ARG A 321 -0.42 -8.01 -12.80
CA ARG A 321 -0.35 -8.04 -14.26
C ARG A 321 -1.75 -7.87 -14.82
N ARG A 322 -1.95 -6.89 -15.69
CA ARG A 322 -3.20 -6.74 -16.44
C ARG A 322 -3.27 -7.80 -17.53
N LEU A 323 -4.40 -8.48 -17.62
CA LEU A 323 -4.71 -9.50 -18.62
C LEU A 323 -5.42 -8.87 -19.82
N ASP A 324 -5.44 -9.58 -20.95
CA ASP A 324 -6.16 -9.13 -22.17
C ASP A 324 -7.67 -8.98 -21.94
N SER A 325 -8.23 -9.71 -20.96
CA SER A 325 -9.63 -9.56 -20.52
C SER A 325 -9.93 -8.24 -19.82
N GLY A 326 -8.89 -7.45 -19.49
CA GLY A 326 -9.00 -6.24 -18.68
C GLY A 326 -8.91 -6.47 -17.18
N GLU A 327 -8.94 -7.72 -16.72
CA GLU A 327 -8.74 -8.09 -15.31
C GLU A 327 -7.26 -7.96 -14.89
N HIS A 328 -7.03 -7.91 -13.58
CA HIS A 328 -5.72 -7.91 -12.97
C HIS A 328 -5.46 -9.24 -12.26
N GLU A 329 -4.27 -9.81 -12.48
CA GLU A 329 -3.81 -11.03 -11.83
C GLU A 329 -2.66 -10.74 -10.86
N THR A 330 -2.72 -11.33 -9.66
CA THR A 330 -1.55 -11.51 -8.79
C THR A 330 -1.13 -12.98 -8.82
N HIS A 331 0.17 -13.24 -8.70
CA HIS A 331 0.68 -14.62 -8.66
C HIS A 331 1.86 -14.73 -7.69
N PHE A 332 1.71 -15.57 -6.67
CA PHE A 332 2.73 -15.75 -5.64
C PHE A 332 2.71 -17.16 -5.05
N ASP A 333 3.79 -17.52 -4.36
CA ASP A 333 3.89 -18.74 -3.57
C ASP A 333 3.97 -18.43 -2.09
N VAL A 334 3.55 -19.38 -1.27
CA VAL A 334 3.65 -19.31 0.19
C VAL A 334 4.39 -20.54 0.71
N THR A 335 5.38 -20.34 1.57
CA THR A 335 6.04 -21.41 2.31
C THR A 335 5.94 -21.12 3.80
N ILE A 336 5.50 -22.11 4.58
CA ILE A 336 5.41 -22.06 6.03
C ILE A 336 6.34 -23.12 6.59
N SER A 337 7.40 -22.70 7.25
CA SER A 337 8.36 -23.60 7.89
C SER A 337 8.20 -23.50 9.42
N ILE A 338 8.04 -24.64 10.08
CA ILE A 338 8.11 -24.74 11.54
C ILE A 338 9.56 -25.03 11.94
N LEU A 339 10.15 -24.12 12.70
CA LEU A 339 11.54 -24.16 13.12
C LEU A 339 11.64 -24.37 14.63
N THR A 340 12.66 -25.11 15.05
CA THR A 340 13.12 -25.16 16.45
C THR A 340 13.77 -23.83 16.87
N ALA A 341 14.02 -23.67 18.17
CA ALA A 341 14.82 -22.57 18.72
C ALA A 341 16.22 -22.47 18.07
N GLU A 342 16.82 -23.61 17.69
CA GLU A 342 18.11 -23.65 16.99
C GLU A 342 18.01 -23.35 15.49
N GLY A 343 16.81 -23.05 14.98
CA GLY A 343 16.58 -22.71 13.57
C GLY A 343 16.47 -23.92 12.63
N ARG A 344 16.55 -25.15 13.14
CA ARG A 344 16.32 -26.37 12.34
C ARG A 344 14.84 -26.50 11.97
N THR A 345 14.57 -26.73 10.69
CA THR A 345 13.23 -27.01 10.17
C THR A 345 12.75 -28.38 10.60
N ILE A 346 11.54 -28.43 11.18
CA ILE A 346 10.85 -29.66 11.59
C ILE A 346 9.79 -30.05 10.58
N GLN A 347 9.09 -29.06 10.04
CA GLN A 347 8.05 -29.25 9.03
C GLN A 347 8.08 -28.07 8.07
N GLU A 348 7.77 -28.34 6.82
CA GLU A 348 7.54 -27.31 5.82
C GLU A 348 6.25 -27.62 5.04
N GLN A 349 5.45 -26.60 4.82
CA GLN A 349 4.24 -26.64 4.02
C GLN A 349 4.35 -25.56 2.95
N THR A 350 4.23 -25.96 1.68
CA THR A 350 4.29 -25.06 0.53
C THR A 350 2.93 -25.02 -0.17
N ILE A 351 2.48 -23.83 -0.48
CA ILE A 351 1.27 -23.54 -1.27
C ILE A 351 1.76 -22.82 -2.53
N PRO A 352 2.04 -23.57 -3.61
CA PRO A 352 2.55 -23.00 -4.85
C PRO A 352 1.40 -22.43 -5.70
N ASP A 353 1.77 -21.56 -6.65
CA ASP A 353 0.92 -21.08 -7.74
C ASP A 353 -0.39 -20.41 -7.26
N VAL A 354 -0.32 -19.61 -6.18
CA VAL A 354 -1.48 -18.86 -5.70
C VAL A 354 -1.78 -17.73 -6.69
N ARG A 355 -2.83 -17.92 -7.48
CA ARG A 355 -3.32 -16.96 -8.46
C ARG A 355 -4.65 -16.37 -8.01
N THR A 356 -4.75 -15.04 -8.06
CA THR A 356 -6.02 -14.35 -7.84
C THR A 356 -6.27 -13.39 -8.99
N ARG A 357 -7.54 -13.26 -9.38
CA ARG A 357 -7.98 -12.37 -10.46
C ARG A 357 -9.01 -11.39 -9.92
N TRP A 358 -8.84 -10.13 -10.25
CA TRP A 358 -9.67 -9.02 -9.79
C TRP A 358 -10.00 -8.11 -10.96
N ARG A 359 -11.09 -7.35 -10.87
CA ARG A 359 -11.39 -6.32 -11.87
C ARG A 359 -10.42 -5.15 -11.74
N ASP A 360 -10.16 -4.74 -10.49
CA ASP A 360 -9.25 -3.64 -10.17
C ASP A 360 -7.91 -4.16 -9.66
N ALA A 361 -6.85 -3.38 -9.83
CA ALA A 361 -5.53 -3.74 -9.34
C ALA A 361 -5.55 -3.83 -7.81
N ARG A 362 -5.07 -4.95 -7.26
CA ARG A 362 -5.09 -5.18 -5.82
C ARG A 362 -3.67 -5.46 -5.32
N HIS A 363 -3.13 -4.50 -4.58
CA HIS A 363 -1.75 -4.56 -4.08
C HIS A 363 -1.64 -5.17 -2.68
N GLU A 364 -2.78 -5.47 -2.06
CA GLU A 364 -2.85 -5.99 -0.71
C GLU A 364 -3.86 -7.13 -0.62
N CYS A 365 -3.46 -8.22 0.02
CA CYS A 365 -4.34 -9.34 0.32
C CYS A 365 -3.96 -9.97 1.65
N PHE A 366 -4.66 -11.04 2.02
CA PHE A 366 -4.27 -11.88 3.14
C PHE A 366 -4.41 -13.34 2.76
N ILE A 367 -3.65 -14.18 3.45
CA ILE A 367 -3.78 -15.63 3.41
C ILE A 367 -4.03 -16.15 4.83
N ALA A 368 -4.68 -17.30 4.91
CA ALA A 368 -5.03 -17.94 6.18
C ALA A 368 -4.97 -19.47 6.07
N PRO A 369 -3.84 -20.08 5.66
CA PRO A 369 -3.73 -21.53 5.61
C PRO A 369 -3.77 -22.16 7.01
N LEU A 370 -4.45 -23.29 7.12
CA LEU A 370 -4.39 -24.16 8.29
C LEU A 370 -3.03 -24.86 8.31
N VAL A 371 -2.38 -24.87 9.48
CA VAL A 371 -1.11 -25.53 9.74
C VAL A 371 -1.32 -26.53 10.86
N THR A 372 -1.02 -27.79 10.59
CA THR A 372 -1.03 -28.87 11.58
C THR A 372 0.40 -29.15 12.01
N LEU A 373 0.67 -29.07 13.31
CA LEU A 373 1.95 -29.41 13.92
C LEU A 373 2.13 -30.94 13.98
N PRO A 374 3.36 -31.47 13.80
CA PRO A 374 3.57 -32.90 13.85
C PRO A 374 3.26 -33.46 15.24
N PRO A 375 2.67 -34.66 15.33
CA PRO A 375 2.57 -35.35 16.61
C PRO A 375 3.98 -35.63 17.13
N GLY A 376 4.19 -35.45 18.44
CA GLY A 376 5.48 -35.75 19.08
C GLY A 376 6.50 -34.60 19.10
N LEU A 377 6.11 -33.36 18.77
CA LEU A 377 6.94 -32.21 19.11
C LEU A 377 7.27 -32.24 20.60
N SER A 378 8.57 -32.08 20.89
CA SER A 378 9.06 -31.99 22.26
C SER A 378 8.63 -30.65 22.87
N PRO A 379 8.43 -30.56 24.20
CA PRO A 379 8.21 -29.28 24.84
C PRO A 379 9.36 -28.32 24.56
N GLY A 380 9.05 -27.06 24.24
CA GLY A 380 10.05 -26.05 23.90
C GLY A 380 9.51 -24.88 23.09
N ASP A 381 10.40 -23.97 22.72
CA ASP A 381 10.11 -22.81 21.90
C ASP A 381 10.32 -23.11 20.41
N TYR A 382 9.39 -22.63 19.59
CA TYR A 382 9.35 -22.84 18.16
C TYR A 382 9.01 -21.54 17.43
N VAL A 383 9.31 -21.51 16.13
CA VAL A 383 9.01 -20.39 15.24
C VAL A 383 8.28 -20.90 14.00
N ALA A 384 7.11 -20.33 13.71
CA ALA A 384 6.50 -20.40 12.40
C ALA A 384 7.10 -19.29 11.53
N LYS A 385 7.88 -19.66 10.51
CA LYS A 385 8.41 -18.75 9.49
C LYS A 385 7.54 -18.83 8.25
N ILE A 386 6.94 -17.71 7.88
CA ILE A 386 6.13 -17.55 6.67
C ILE A 386 7.00 -16.82 5.65
N THR A 387 7.14 -17.39 4.45
CA THR A 387 7.81 -16.79 3.30
C THR A 387 6.78 -16.65 2.18
N VAL A 388 6.72 -15.48 1.57
CA VAL A 388 5.89 -15.20 0.38
C VAL A 388 6.82 -14.79 -0.77
N ALA A 389 6.64 -15.41 -1.93
CA ALA A 389 7.39 -15.09 -3.14
C ALA A 389 6.44 -14.60 -4.24
N ASP A 390 6.45 -13.30 -4.53
CA ASP A 390 5.74 -12.69 -5.65
C ASP A 390 6.42 -13.08 -6.97
N ARG A 391 5.72 -13.86 -7.78
CA ARG A 391 6.24 -14.42 -9.04
C ARG A 391 6.18 -13.41 -10.19
N ILE A 392 5.31 -12.39 -10.12
CA ILE A 392 5.23 -11.34 -11.15
C ILE A 392 6.29 -10.29 -10.86
N GLY A 393 6.36 -9.84 -9.61
CA GLY A 393 7.32 -8.83 -9.17
C GLY A 393 8.74 -9.36 -8.97
N SER A 394 8.95 -10.68 -8.93
CA SER A 394 10.22 -11.29 -8.53
C SER A 394 10.72 -10.83 -7.15
N LYS A 395 9.79 -10.67 -6.20
CA LYS A 395 10.05 -10.17 -4.84
C LYS A 395 9.79 -11.26 -3.82
N VAL A 396 10.54 -11.25 -2.72
CA VAL A 396 10.37 -12.22 -1.62
C VAL A 396 10.33 -11.48 -0.30
N ALA A 397 9.42 -11.90 0.57
CA ALA A 397 9.31 -11.39 1.93
C ALA A 397 9.12 -12.54 2.90
N GLN A 398 9.65 -12.38 4.12
CA GLN A 398 9.50 -13.38 5.17
C GLN A 398 9.19 -12.73 6.52
N LYS A 399 8.43 -13.44 7.35
CA LYS A 399 8.11 -13.01 8.71
C LYS A 399 7.93 -14.21 9.63
N ARG A 400 8.18 -13.98 10.92
CA ARG A 400 8.23 -15.03 11.94
C ARG A 400 7.19 -14.76 13.02
N ALA A 401 6.59 -15.84 13.54
CA ALA A 401 5.76 -15.83 14.73
C ALA A 401 6.21 -16.95 15.68
N SER A 402 6.49 -16.60 16.92
CA SER A 402 6.95 -17.55 17.94
C SER A 402 5.77 -18.23 18.63
N PHE A 403 5.96 -19.49 19.03
CA PHE A 403 5.01 -20.23 19.85
C PHE A 403 5.73 -21.22 20.75
N GLN A 404 5.02 -21.74 21.75
CA GLN A 404 5.55 -22.74 22.67
C GLN A 404 4.76 -24.04 22.57
N VAL A 405 5.47 -25.16 22.64
CA VAL A 405 4.88 -26.46 22.90
C VAL A 405 5.06 -26.75 24.38
N ALA A 406 3.97 -26.89 25.12
CA ALA A 406 3.98 -27.14 26.55
C ALA A 406 3.82 -28.64 26.85
N SER A 407 4.52 -29.14 27.86
CA SER A 407 4.26 -30.47 28.42
C SER A 407 2.78 -30.56 28.81
N GLY A 408 2.06 -31.55 28.28
CA GLY A 408 0.67 -31.79 28.70
C GLY A 408 0.65 -32.10 30.19
N THR A 409 -0.10 -31.30 30.96
CA THR A 409 -0.44 -31.59 32.37
C THR A 409 -1.43 -32.73 32.46
#